data_AF-A0A011NIM7-F1
#
_entry.id   AF-A0A011NIM7-F1
#
_cell.length_a   1.000
_cell.length_b   1.000
_cell.length_c   1.000
_cell.angle_alpha   90.00
_cell.angle_beta   90.00
_cell.angle_gamma   90.00
#
_symmetry.space_group_name_H-M   'P 1'
#
loop_
_entity.id
_entity.type
_entity.pdbx_description
1 polymer ?
#
loop_
_entity_poly.entity_id
_entity_poly.type
_entity_poly.pdbx_seq_one_letter_code
_entity_poly.pdbx_strand_id
1 'polypeptide(L)' 'MGAPVTLKHPNLAGMRKWRVKDFDNHLVFYQPRPGGVSIVRVLHAASDWWSLLGFEA' A
#
# COMPACT_ATOMS: atom_id res chain seq x y z
N MET A 1 6.20 3.81 -10.91
CA MET A 1 5.41 2.78 -10.22
C MET A 1 5.81 2.73 -8.75
N GLY A 2 4.91 2.40 -7.81
CA GLY A 2 5.16 2.47 -6.36
C GLY A 2 6.33 1.63 -5.84
N ALA A 3 6.66 1.69 -4.55
CA ALA A 3 7.68 0.84 -3.96
C ALA A 3 7.07 -0.48 -3.48
N PRO A 4 7.78 -1.63 -3.60
CA PRO A 4 7.36 -2.88 -2.98
C PRO A 4 7.35 -2.73 -1.46
N VAL A 5 6.52 -3.54 -0.80
CA VAL A 5 6.33 -3.50 0.63
C VAL A 5 6.37 -4.92 1.18
N THR A 6 7.22 -5.16 2.17
CA THR A 6 7.32 -6.48 2.82
C THR A 6 6.33 -6.55 3.96
N LEU A 7 5.43 -7.53 3.89
CA LEU A 7 4.39 -7.79 4.87
C LEU A 7 4.49 -9.24 5.33
N LYS A 8 4.26 -9.50 6.62
CA LYS A 8 4.30 -10.86 7.18
C LYS A 8 3.11 -11.71 6.72
N HIS A 9 2.00 -11.07 6.33
CA HIS A 9 0.79 -11.78 5.92
C HIS A 9 0.89 -12.31 4.47
N PRO A 10 0.82 -13.63 4.22
CA PRO A 10 1.08 -14.22 2.91
C PRO A 10 0.12 -13.75 1.81
N ASN A 11 -1.15 -13.50 2.15
CA ASN A 11 -2.13 -12.98 1.18
C ASN A 11 -1.82 -11.57 0.64
N LEU A 12 -0.90 -10.86 1.29
CA LEU A 12 -0.45 -9.51 0.90
C LEU A 12 0.93 -9.53 0.21
N ALA A 13 1.44 -10.72 -0.15
CA ALA A 13 2.65 -10.83 -0.94
C ALA A 13 2.54 -10.02 -2.25
N GLY A 14 3.63 -9.32 -2.61
CA GLY A 14 3.68 -8.47 -3.80
C GLY A 14 2.95 -7.12 -3.67
N MET A 15 2.51 -6.75 -2.46
CA MET A 15 1.94 -5.43 -2.18
C MET A 15 2.92 -4.30 -2.53
N ARG A 16 2.38 -3.21 -3.06
CA ARG A 16 3.11 -1.98 -3.36
C ARG A 16 2.44 -0.79 -2.72
N LYS A 17 3.23 0.19 -2.30
CA LYS A 17 2.76 1.50 -1.81
C LYS A 17 3.14 2.60 -2.80
N TRP A 18 2.23 3.53 -3.01
CA TRP A 18 2.47 4.69 -3.86
C TRP A 18 1.90 5.94 -3.22
N ARG A 19 2.76 6.96 -3.03
CA ARG A 19 2.32 8.31 -2.70
C ARG A 19 1.80 8.98 -3.96
N VAL A 20 0.55 9.43 -3.94
CA VAL A 20 -0.05 10.15 -5.06
C VAL A 20 0.51 11.56 -5.09
N LYS A 21 1.12 11.93 -6.22
CA LYS A 21 1.63 13.30 -6.42
C LYS A 21 0.45 14.25 -6.55
N ASP A 22 0.60 15.47 -6.05
CA ASP A 22 -0.39 16.55 -6.17
C ASP A 22 -1.75 16.25 -5.49
N PHE A 23 -1.75 15.26 -4.59
CA PHE A 23 -2.85 14.94 -3.68
C PHE A 23 -2.41 15.16 -2.24
N ASP A 24 -3.37 15.44 -1.35
CA ASP A 24 -3.16 15.72 0.06
C ASP A 24 -2.59 14.52 0.81
N ASN A 25 -1.30 14.26 0.65
CA ASN A 25 -0.52 13.31 1.41
C ASN A 25 -1.17 11.91 1.52
N HIS A 26 -1.76 11.39 0.45
CA HIS A 26 -2.38 10.06 0.44
C HIS A 26 -1.43 8.98 -0.08
N LEU A 27 -1.54 7.80 0.54
CA LEU A 27 -0.88 6.56 0.15
C LEU A 27 -1.91 5.58 -0.41
N VAL A 28 -1.59 5.01 -1.56
CA VAL A 28 -2.33 3.92 -2.18
C VAL A 28 -1.55 2.63 -1.99
N PHE A 29 -2.20 1.63 -1.40
CA PHE A 29 -1.70 0.26 -1.29
C PHE A 29 -2.41 -0.61 -2.31
N TYR A 30 -1.64 -1.31 -3.15
CA TYR A 30 -2.19 -2.07 -4.26
C TYR A 30 -1.37 -3.32 -4.58
N GLN A 31 -2.01 -4.27 -5.25
CA GLN A 31 -1.37 -5.46 -5.82
C GLN A 31 -1.41 -5.40 -7.35
N PRO A 32 -0.27 -5.60 -8.05
CA PRO A 32 -0.27 -5.77 -9.50
C PRO A 32 -1.10 -6.97 -9.95
N ARG A 33 -1.81 -6.82 -11.07
CA ARG A 33 -2.57 -7.87 -11.75
C ARG A 33 -2.26 -7.83 -13.25
N PRO A 34 -2.47 -8.92 -14.00
CA PRO A 34 -2.47 -8.85 -15.46
C PRO A 34 -3.50 -7.80 -15.91
N GLY A 35 -3.06 -6.80 -16.69
CA GLY A 35 -3.92 -5.73 -17.19
C GLY A 35 -4.28 -4.63 -16.19
N GLY A 36 -3.73 -4.62 -14.97
CA GLY A 36 -4.04 -3.53 -14.02
C GLY A 36 -3.55 -3.74 -12.59
N VAL A 37 -4.29 -3.18 -11.64
CA VAL A 37 -4.00 -3.28 -10.21
C VAL A 37 -5.29 -3.48 -9.40
N SER A 38 -5.20 -4.26 -8.33
CA SER A 38 -6.24 -4.28 -7.29
C SER A 38 -5.87 -3.27 -6.21
N ILE A 39 -6.72 -2.28 -5.98
CA ILE A 39 -6.54 -1.33 -4.86
C ILE A 39 -6.96 -2.03 -3.58
N VAL A 40 -6.06 -2.09 -2.61
CA VAL A 40 -6.31 -2.73 -1.32
C VAL A 40 -6.78 -1.69 -0.30
N ARG A 41 -6.08 -0.56 -0.20
CA ARG A 41 -6.43 0.56 0.69
C ARG A 41 -5.93 1.89 0.12
N VAL A 42 -6.62 2.96 0.48
CA VAL A 42 -6.17 4.35 0.32
C VAL A 42 -6.23 4.98 1.70
N LEU A 43 -5.10 5.50 2.16
CA LEU A 43 -4.95 6.05 3.51
C LEU A 43 -4.25 7.40 3.44
N HIS A 44 -4.58 8.31 4.34
CA HIS A 44 -3.76 9.51 4.54
C HIS A 44 -2.43 9.09 5.20
N ALA A 45 -1.30 9.64 4.74
CA ALA A 45 0.03 9.18 5.16
C ALA A 45 0.36 9.56 6.61
N ALA A 46 -0.35 10.53 7.19
CA ALA A 46 -0.25 10.87 8.61
C ALA A 46 -1.05 9.93 9.53
N SER A 47 -1.87 9.02 8.97
CA SER A 47 -2.51 7.97 9.75
C SER A 47 -1.47 6.93 10.18
N ASP A 48 -1.71 6.25 11.29
CA ASP A 48 -0.91 5.08 11.70
C ASP A 48 -1.25 3.87 10.83
N TRP A 49 -0.84 3.93 9.57
CA TRP A 49 -1.05 2.85 8.62
C TRP A 49 -0.17 1.63 8.91
N TRP A 50 0.86 1.77 9.76
CA TRP A 50 1.72 0.67 10.16
C TRP A 50 0.93 -0.34 11.00
N SER A 51 0.21 0.13 12.02
CA SER A 51 -0.69 -0.72 12.82
C SER A 51 -1.90 -1.22 12.02
N LEU A 52 -2.51 -0.36 11.19
CA LEU A 52 -3.69 -0.72 10.38
C LEU A 52 -3.42 -1.82 9.35
N LEU A 53 -2.20 -1.91 8.83
CA LEU A 53 -1.82 -2.89 7.82
C LEU A 53 -1.07 -4.10 8.41
N GLY A 54 -0.91 -4.15 9.74
CA GLY A 54 -0.28 -5.28 10.44
C GLY A 54 1.20 -5.45 10.10
N PHE A 55 1.91 -4.33 9.89
CA PHE A 55 3.36 -4.38 9.81
C PHE A 55 3.89 -4.67 11.21
N GLU A 56 4.32 -5.90 11.47
CA GLU A 56 5.16 -6.14 12.63
C GLU A 56 6.58 -5.66 12.30
N ALA A 57 7.21 -4.99 13.28
CA ALA A 57 8.63 -4.67 13.24
C ALA A 57 9.50 -5.94 13.13
#